data_AF-A0A174ZL68-F1
#
_entry.id   AF-A0A174ZL68-F1
#
_cell.length_a   1.000
_cell.length_b   1.000
_cell.length_c   1.000
_cell.angle_alpha   90.00
_cell.angle_beta   90.00
_cell.angle_gamma   90.00
#
_symmetry.space_group_name_H-M   'P 1'
#
loop_
_entity.id
_entity.type
_entity.pdbx_description
1 polymer ?
#
loop_
_entity_poly.entity_id
_entity_poly.type
_entity_poly.pdbx_seq_one_letter_code
_entity_poly.pdbx_strand_id
1 'polypeptide(L)'
;MKKKTKIIIGILIAAVIAAAGITWYVMNQKNQKTGNSSAEVVAWDVDIEEEEPSEEKGILIPGYTSMVMKANTKEQTVSIGNPADNDCIFVIVLKLEDGTKLFESQELKPGEGLENITLDQELPKMSRRTIPKMRNIYKTKAQQMRKQEMRAKQQSGLRY
;
A
#
# COMPACT_ATOMS: atom_id res chain seq x y z
N MET A 1 56.88 16.84 4.17
CA MET A 1 56.08 15.62 3.85
C MET A 1 56.26 15.28 2.39
N LYS A 2 56.76 14.07 2.07
CA LYS A 2 57.13 13.66 0.70
C LYS A 2 55.88 13.66 -0.19
N LYS A 3 55.97 14.19 -1.42
CA LYS A 3 54.83 14.40 -2.36
C LYS A 3 53.94 13.14 -2.53
N LYS A 4 54.55 11.96 -2.47
CA LYS A 4 53.86 10.65 -2.54
C LYS A 4 52.93 10.39 -1.35
N THR A 5 53.29 10.83 -0.15
CA THR A 5 52.46 10.69 1.07
C THR A 5 51.21 11.58 1.02
N LYS A 6 51.28 12.76 0.39
CA LYS A 6 50.11 13.63 0.21
C LYS A 6 49.09 13.06 -0.78
N ILE A 7 49.55 12.37 -1.82
CA ILE A 7 48.68 11.70 -2.81
C ILE A 7 47.93 10.52 -2.17
N ILE A 8 48.61 9.70 -1.37
CA ILE A 8 48.00 8.56 -0.68
C ILE A 8 46.91 9.02 0.31
N ILE A 9 47.17 10.09 1.06
CA ILE A 9 46.18 10.67 1.99
C ILE A 9 44.95 11.19 1.25
N GLY A 10 45.14 11.82 0.07
CA GLY A 10 44.02 12.28 -0.76
C GLY A 10 43.11 11.15 -1.25
N ILE A 11 43.68 10.02 -1.67
CA ILE A 11 42.91 8.84 -2.11
C ILE A 11 42.11 8.23 -0.95
N LEU A 12 42.70 8.15 0.24
CA LEU A 12 42.00 7.63 1.42
C LEU A 12 40.82 8.50 1.83
N ILE A 13 40.94 9.82 1.78
CA ILE A 13 39.84 10.75 2.10
C ILE A 13 38.71 10.62 1.06
N ALA A 14 39.04 10.51 -0.22
CA ALA A 14 38.04 10.34 -1.29
C ALA A 14 37.25 9.02 -1.13
N ALA A 15 37.92 7.93 -0.73
CA ALA A 15 37.28 6.63 -0.50
C ALA A 15 36.28 6.68 0.68
N VAL A 16 36.61 7.41 1.76
CA VAL A 16 35.71 7.57 2.92
C VAL A 16 34.46 8.38 2.55
N ILE A 17 34.61 9.44 1.74
CA ILE A 17 33.47 10.25 1.28
C ILE A 17 32.56 9.43 0.34
N ALA A 18 33.14 8.63 -0.55
CA ALA A 18 32.38 7.75 -1.44
C ALA A 18 31.58 6.70 -0.63
N ALA A 19 32.19 6.09 0.38
CA ALA A 19 31.51 5.14 1.25
C ALA A 19 30.33 5.81 2.00
N ALA A 20 30.53 6.98 2.61
CA ALA A 20 29.47 7.70 3.31
C ALA A 20 28.32 8.13 2.38
N GLY A 21 28.64 8.53 1.15
CA GLY A 21 27.65 8.87 0.13
C GLY A 21 26.80 7.66 -0.30
N ILE A 22 27.42 6.49 -0.46
CA ILE A 22 26.70 5.24 -0.77
C ILE A 22 25.80 4.83 0.40
N THR A 23 26.28 4.88 1.63
CA THR A 23 25.47 4.53 2.82
C THR A 23 24.28 5.46 2.97
N TRP A 24 24.47 6.77 2.77
CA TRP A 24 23.37 7.73 2.78
C TRP A 24 22.38 7.51 1.63
N TYR A 25 22.87 7.26 0.42
CA TYR A 25 22.03 6.98 -0.76
C TYR A 25 21.18 5.71 -0.57
N VAL A 26 21.78 4.62 -0.06
CA VAL A 26 21.08 3.37 0.26
C VAL A 26 20.06 3.59 1.40
N MET A 27 20.41 4.36 2.43
CA MET A 27 19.48 4.70 3.51
C MET A 27 18.31 5.57 3.02
N ASN A 28 18.55 6.45 2.04
CA ASN A 28 17.52 7.31 1.45
C ASN A 28 16.59 6.57 0.46
N GLN A 29 17.00 5.42 -0.09
CA GLN A 29 16.08 4.55 -0.84
C GLN A 29 15.02 3.91 0.07
N LYS A 30 15.36 3.58 1.32
CA LYS A 30 14.41 2.99 2.29
C LYS A 30 13.29 3.94 2.72
N ASN A 31 13.42 5.24 2.44
CA ASN A 31 12.40 6.25 2.72
C ASN A 31 11.40 6.46 1.58
N GLN A 32 11.56 5.77 0.44
CA GLN A 32 10.49 5.69 -0.55
C GLN A 32 9.42 4.72 -0.06
N LYS A 33 8.52 5.24 0.78
CA LYS A 33 7.23 4.62 1.11
C LYS A 33 6.42 4.42 -0.18
N THR A 34 6.70 3.34 -0.91
CA THR A 34 5.59 2.49 -1.34
C THR A 34 4.87 2.08 -0.07
N GLY A 35 3.55 2.29 0.00
CA GLY A 35 2.77 1.93 1.18
C GLY A 35 2.99 0.45 1.47
N ASN A 36 3.87 0.16 2.43
CA ASN A 36 4.01 -1.15 3.03
C ASN A 36 2.75 -1.36 3.86
N SER A 37 1.67 -1.74 3.17
CA SER A 37 0.58 -2.41 3.84
C SER A 37 1.17 -3.70 4.40
N SER A 38 1.10 -3.91 5.72
CA SER A 38 1.56 -5.14 6.38
C SER A 38 0.60 -6.31 6.14
N ALA A 39 -0.23 -6.21 5.10
CA ALA A 39 -1.26 -7.16 4.77
C ALA A 39 -0.80 -8.02 3.60
N GLU A 40 -0.98 -9.33 3.76
CA GLU A 40 -0.75 -10.29 2.70
C GLU A 40 -1.93 -10.27 1.72
N VAL A 41 -1.63 -10.16 0.43
CA VAL A 41 -2.64 -10.29 -0.63
C VAL A 41 -2.78 -11.75 -0.99
N VAL A 42 -4.01 -12.23 -0.93
CA VAL A 42 -4.38 -13.62 -1.24
C VAL A 42 -5.31 -13.66 -2.44
N ALA A 43 -5.38 -14.82 -3.09
CA ALA A 43 -6.47 -15.09 -4.02
C ALA A 43 -7.79 -15.05 -3.24
N TRP A 44 -8.78 -14.37 -3.79
CA TRP A 44 -10.03 -14.12 -3.10
C TRP A 44 -11.17 -14.82 -3.83
N ASP A 45 -11.65 -15.90 -3.23
CA ASP A 45 -12.61 -16.85 -3.80
C ASP A 45 -13.86 -16.91 -2.92
N VAL A 46 -14.47 -15.74 -2.72
CA VAL A 46 -15.78 -15.65 -2.05
C VAL A 46 -16.83 -15.70 -3.15
N ASP A 47 -17.69 -16.71 -3.12
CA ASP A 47 -18.89 -16.77 -3.96
C ASP A 47 -19.78 -15.57 -3.62
N ILE A 48 -19.74 -14.53 -4.46
CA ILE A 48 -20.63 -13.38 -4.36
C ILE A 48 -21.87 -13.72 -5.17
N GLU A 49 -23.04 -13.70 -4.54
CA GLU A 49 -24.31 -13.74 -5.27
C GLU A 49 -24.38 -12.49 -6.16
N GLU A 50 -24.27 -12.70 -7.48
CA GLU A 50 -24.48 -11.64 -8.46
C GLU A 50 -25.98 -11.31 -8.54
N GLU A 51 -26.32 -10.03 -8.31
CA GLU A 51 -27.60 -9.52 -8.76
C GLU A 51 -27.56 -9.41 -10.30
N GLU A 52 -28.66 -9.77 -10.97
CA GLU A 52 -28.80 -9.78 -12.43
C GLU A 52 -28.16 -8.54 -13.08
N PRO A 53 -27.26 -8.71 -14.06
CA PRO A 53 -26.50 -7.61 -14.62
C PRO A 53 -27.43 -6.62 -15.32
N SER A 54 -27.37 -5.34 -14.94
CA SER A 54 -27.91 -4.27 -15.77
C SER A 54 -27.15 -4.22 -17.09
N GLU A 55 -27.80 -3.76 -18.17
CA GLU A 55 -27.21 -3.68 -19.53
C GLU A 55 -25.95 -2.79 -19.61
N GLU A 56 -25.63 -2.04 -18.54
CA GLU A 56 -24.38 -1.29 -18.38
C GLU A 56 -23.39 -2.07 -17.51
N LYS A 57 -22.21 -2.39 -18.05
CA LYS A 57 -21.12 -3.08 -17.33
C LYS A 57 -20.62 -2.20 -16.16
N GLY A 58 -21.17 -2.42 -14.96
CA GLY A 58 -20.82 -1.71 -13.73
C GLY A 58 -19.57 -2.25 -13.03
N ILE A 59 -19.16 -1.59 -11.95
CA ILE A 59 -18.14 -2.10 -11.01
C ILE A 59 -18.87 -2.82 -9.88
N LEU A 60 -18.54 -4.09 -9.67
CA LEU A 60 -19.04 -4.89 -8.55
C LEU A 60 -18.39 -4.41 -7.25
N ILE A 61 -19.21 -3.97 -6.30
CA ILE A 61 -18.77 -3.58 -4.96
C ILE A 61 -19.34 -4.61 -3.97
N PRO A 62 -18.50 -5.41 -3.30
CA PRO A 62 -19.01 -6.36 -2.32
C PRO A 62 -19.72 -5.65 -1.16
N GLY A 63 -20.85 -6.19 -0.75
CA GLY A 63 -21.62 -5.69 0.40
C GLY A 63 -21.07 -6.25 1.71
N TYR A 64 -20.66 -5.38 2.63
CA TYR A 64 -20.21 -5.77 3.97
C TYR A 64 -21.16 -5.23 5.02
N THR A 65 -21.99 -6.10 5.62
CA THR A 65 -23.00 -5.70 6.62
C THR A 65 -22.38 -5.34 7.97
N SER A 66 -21.39 -6.13 8.41
CA SER A 66 -20.67 -5.89 9.66
C SER A 66 -19.33 -6.64 9.67
N MET A 67 -18.35 -6.13 10.42
CA MET A 67 -17.05 -6.76 10.61
C MET A 67 -16.75 -6.87 12.09
N VAL A 68 -16.31 -8.06 12.53
CA VAL A 68 -15.87 -8.29 13.91
C VAL A 68 -14.38 -8.04 13.99
N MET A 69 -13.96 -7.13 14.87
CA MET A 69 -12.54 -6.80 15.09
C MET A 69 -12.12 -7.16 16.51
N LYS A 70 -10.89 -7.67 16.65
CA LYS A 70 -10.28 -7.99 17.94
C LYS A 70 -9.86 -6.69 18.62
N ALA A 71 -10.26 -6.52 19.89
CA ALA A 71 -9.82 -5.41 20.71
C ALA A 71 -8.39 -5.61 21.24
N ASN A 72 -7.72 -4.50 21.56
CA ASN A 72 -6.40 -4.41 22.17
C ASN A 72 -5.31 -5.16 21.37
N THR A 73 -5.48 -5.21 20.05
CA THR A 73 -4.49 -5.74 19.12
C THR A 73 -4.61 -5.00 17.79
N LYS A 74 -3.47 -4.88 17.10
CA LYS A 74 -3.41 -4.35 15.73
C LYS A 74 -3.66 -5.42 14.69
N GLU A 75 -3.41 -6.69 15.03
CA GLU A 75 -3.56 -7.80 14.10
C GLU A 75 -5.02 -8.22 14.01
N GLN A 76 -5.56 -8.17 12.80
CA GLN A 76 -6.97 -8.42 12.52
C GLN A 76 -7.07 -9.44 11.40
N THR A 77 -8.04 -10.34 11.53
CA THR A 77 -8.42 -11.27 10.47
C THR A 77 -9.68 -10.73 9.82
N VAL A 78 -9.66 -10.56 8.51
CA VAL A 78 -10.71 -9.97 7.68
C VAL A 78 -10.95 -10.84 6.44
N SER A 79 -12.02 -10.58 5.69
CA SER A 79 -12.15 -11.08 4.33
C SER A 79 -12.69 -9.92 3.50
N ILE A 80 -11.80 -9.26 2.77
CA ILE A 80 -12.13 -8.09 1.96
C ILE A 80 -11.36 -8.20 0.66
N GLY A 81 -12.05 -8.11 -0.48
CA GLY A 81 -11.38 -8.22 -1.78
C GLY A 81 -12.05 -7.47 -2.90
N ASN A 82 -11.41 -7.58 -4.06
CA ASN A 82 -11.86 -7.07 -5.34
C ASN A 82 -12.39 -8.24 -6.18
N PRO A 83 -13.70 -8.28 -6.50
CA PRO A 83 -14.29 -9.31 -7.36
C PRO A 83 -13.50 -9.55 -8.65
N ALA A 84 -13.47 -10.79 -9.13
CA ALA A 84 -12.74 -11.17 -10.33
C ALA A 84 -13.29 -10.51 -11.61
N ASP A 85 -14.59 -10.24 -11.65
CA ASP A 85 -15.26 -9.66 -12.82
C ASP A 85 -15.10 -8.14 -12.95
N ASN A 86 -14.49 -7.50 -11.95
CA ASN A 86 -14.08 -6.11 -12.06
C ASN A 86 -12.95 -5.94 -13.07
N ASP A 87 -12.90 -4.79 -13.73
CA ASP A 87 -11.80 -4.42 -14.64
C ASP A 87 -10.87 -3.34 -14.07
N CYS A 88 -11.10 -2.99 -12.80
CA CYS A 88 -10.38 -1.96 -12.06
C CYS A 88 -9.71 -2.52 -10.81
N ILE A 89 -8.84 -1.70 -10.21
CA ILE A 89 -8.10 -2.05 -9.00
C ILE A 89 -8.67 -1.33 -7.80
N PHE A 90 -8.77 -2.04 -6.69
CA PHE A 90 -9.20 -1.49 -5.40
C PHE A 90 -8.01 -1.11 -4.53
N VAL A 91 -8.19 -0.03 -3.77
CA VAL A 91 -7.45 0.29 -2.56
C VAL A 91 -8.47 0.47 -1.45
N ILE A 92 -8.37 -0.38 -0.43
CA ILE A 92 -9.28 -0.39 0.72
C ILE A 92 -8.71 0.53 1.79
N VAL A 93 -9.55 1.43 2.31
CA VAL A 93 -9.21 2.27 3.46
C VAL A 93 -10.22 2.03 4.58
N LEU A 94 -9.73 1.59 5.74
CA LEU A 94 -10.53 1.47 6.95
C LEU A 94 -10.38 2.73 7.79
N LYS A 95 -11.52 3.29 8.24
CA LYS A 95 -11.55 4.48 9.09
C LYS A 95 -12.55 4.34 10.21
N LEU A 96 -12.30 5.02 11.33
CA LEU A 96 -13.31 5.27 12.35
C LEU A 96 -14.34 6.29 11.84
N GLU A 97 -15.46 6.42 12.56
CA GLU A 97 -16.54 7.35 12.20
C GLU A 97 -16.10 8.81 12.19
N ASP A 98 -15.13 9.17 13.05
CA ASP A 98 -14.51 10.49 13.12
C ASP A 98 -13.51 10.76 11.97
N GLY A 99 -13.28 9.77 11.10
CA GLY A 99 -12.40 9.87 9.95
C GLY A 99 -10.95 9.42 10.21
N THR A 100 -10.60 9.04 11.45
CA THR A 100 -9.28 8.49 11.79
C THR A 100 -8.98 7.26 10.93
N LYS A 101 -7.89 7.29 10.16
CA LYS A 101 -7.48 6.16 9.32
C LYS A 101 -6.87 5.07 10.19
N LEU A 102 -7.36 3.85 10.01
CA LEU A 102 -6.89 2.67 10.73
C LEU A 102 -6.02 1.77 9.85
N PHE A 103 -6.26 1.76 8.54
CA PHE A 103 -5.55 0.91 7.60
C PHE A 103 -5.73 1.41 6.16
N GLU A 104 -4.73 1.14 5.33
CA GLU A 104 -4.78 1.32 3.88
C GLU A 104 -4.11 0.11 3.21
N SER A 105 -4.83 -0.52 2.28
CA SER A 105 -4.32 -1.68 1.56
C SER A 105 -3.30 -1.29 0.50
N GLN A 106 -2.53 -2.28 0.04
CA GLN A 106 -1.93 -2.21 -1.29
C GLN A 106 -3.00 -2.28 -2.39
N GLU A 107 -2.56 -2.15 -3.64
CA GLU A 107 -3.45 -2.29 -4.80
C GLU A 107 -3.91 -3.74 -4.94
N LEU A 108 -5.23 -3.96 -4.99
CA LEU A 108 -5.88 -5.25 -5.20
C LEU A 108 -6.42 -5.33 -6.62
N LYS A 109 -5.86 -6.24 -7.42
CA LYS A 109 -6.36 -6.58 -8.75
C LYS A 109 -7.67 -7.36 -8.66
N PRO A 110 -8.42 -7.47 -9.76
CA PRO A 110 -9.57 -8.36 -9.80
C PRO A 110 -9.18 -9.78 -9.35
N GLY A 111 -9.94 -10.35 -8.43
CA GLY A 111 -9.70 -11.66 -7.81
C GLY A 111 -8.71 -11.65 -6.63
N GLU A 112 -8.20 -10.49 -6.22
CA GLU A 112 -7.29 -10.36 -5.08
C GLU A 112 -8.01 -9.81 -3.84
N GLY A 113 -7.59 -10.27 -2.65
CA GLY A 113 -8.18 -9.88 -1.38
C GLY A 113 -7.20 -9.96 -0.21
N LEU A 114 -7.73 -9.68 0.98
CA LEU A 114 -6.99 -9.60 2.23
C LEU A 114 -7.61 -10.53 3.26
N GLU A 115 -6.76 -11.31 3.93
CA GLU A 115 -7.15 -12.17 5.06
C GLU A 115 -6.64 -11.66 6.39
N ASN A 116 -5.40 -11.18 6.45
CA ASN A 116 -4.80 -10.66 7.66
C ASN A 116 -4.28 -9.25 7.39
N ILE A 117 -4.64 -8.32 8.29
CA ILE A 117 -4.21 -6.92 8.22
C ILE A 117 -3.67 -6.48 9.57
N THR A 118 -2.70 -5.57 9.53
CA THR A 118 -2.20 -4.88 10.72
C THR A 118 -2.69 -3.44 10.70
N LEU A 119 -3.43 -3.03 11.72
CA LEU A 119 -3.92 -1.66 11.88
C LEU A 119 -2.79 -0.70 12.31
N ASP A 120 -2.95 0.57 11.95
CA ASP A 120 -2.05 1.65 12.38
C ASP A 120 -2.08 1.83 13.91
N GLN A 121 -3.23 1.56 14.55
CA GLN A 121 -3.43 1.65 15.99
C GLN A 121 -4.30 0.50 16.51
N GLU A 122 -4.16 0.20 17.81
CA GLU A 122 -5.03 -0.77 18.47
C GLU A 122 -6.44 -0.21 18.62
N LEU A 123 -7.43 -1.08 18.49
CA LEU A 123 -8.81 -0.74 18.81
C LEU A 123 -9.03 -0.98 20.31
N PRO A 124 -9.51 0.02 21.08
CA PRO A 124 -9.80 -0.20 22.49
C PRO A 124 -10.91 -1.26 22.64
N LYS A 125 -10.97 -1.91 23.81
CA LYS A 125 -12.09 -2.76 24.19
C LYS A 125 -13.36 -1.92 24.32
N MET A 126 -14.11 -1.79 23.22
CA MET A 126 -15.25 -0.88 23.16
C MET A 126 -16.51 -1.50 23.79
N SER A 127 -17.15 -0.74 24.67
CA SER A 127 -18.44 -1.10 25.30
C SER A 127 -19.65 -0.83 24.40
N ARG A 128 -19.48 -0.16 23.25
CA ARG A 128 -20.50 0.11 22.23
C ARG A 128 -19.97 -0.26 20.84
N ARG A 129 -20.87 -0.69 19.94
CA ARG A 129 -20.53 -1.00 18.53
C ARG A 129 -20.02 0.26 17.83
N THR A 130 -18.71 0.39 17.67
CA THR A 130 -18.14 1.27 16.65
C THR A 130 -17.91 0.42 15.42
N ILE A 131 -18.53 0.81 14.30
CA ILE A 131 -18.41 0.09 13.04
C ILE A 131 -17.39 0.85 12.19
N PRO A 132 -16.18 0.28 11.94
CA PRO A 132 -15.24 0.88 11.01
C PRO A 132 -15.92 1.08 9.66
N LYS A 133 -15.79 2.29 9.11
CA LYS A 133 -16.27 2.58 7.75
C LYS A 133 -15.19 2.17 6.78
N MET A 134 -15.56 1.28 5.88
CA MET A 134 -14.72 0.94 4.74
C MET A 134 -15.00 1.89 3.60
N ARG A 135 -13.93 2.39 2.97
CA ARG A 135 -14.00 3.16 1.74
C ARG A 135 -13.13 2.49 0.69
N ASN A 136 -13.72 2.16 -0.45
CA ASN A 136 -12.99 1.65 -1.60
C ASN A 136 -12.60 2.81 -2.51
N ILE A 137 -11.32 2.85 -2.90
CA ILE A 137 -10.81 3.76 -3.93
C ILE A 137 -10.48 2.90 -5.14
N TYR A 138 -11.14 3.18 -6.26
CA TYR A 138 -10.93 2.47 -7.51
C TYR A 138 -9.95 3.23 -8.42
N LYS A 139 -9.11 2.48 -9.12
CA LYS A 139 -8.23 3.01 -10.16
C LYS A 139 -8.44 2.22 -11.44
N THR A 140 -8.60 2.93 -12.55
CA THR A 140 -8.62 2.31 -13.88
C THR A 140 -7.20 1.90 -14.30
N LYS A 141 -7.10 0.92 -15.19
CA LYS A 141 -5.81 0.53 -15.80
C LYS A 141 -5.08 1.72 -16.43
N ALA A 142 -5.81 2.64 -17.06
CA ALA A 142 -5.25 3.85 -17.67
C ALA A 142 -4.63 4.80 -16.63
N GLN A 143 -5.28 5.02 -15.49
CA GLN A 143 -4.74 5.84 -14.40
C GLN A 143 -3.47 5.24 -13.81
N GLN A 144 -3.39 3.91 -13.74
CA GLN A 144 -2.19 3.23 -13.26
C GLN A 144 -1.03 3.31 -14.25
N MET A 145 -1.27 3.05 -15.54
CA MET A 145 -0.23 3.18 -16.57
C MET A 145 0.35 4.60 -16.57
N ARG A 146 -0.50 5.64 -16.51
CA ARG A 146 -0.03 7.03 -16.36
C ARG A 146 0.81 7.24 -15.10
N LYS A 147 0.43 6.66 -13.97
CA LYS A 147 1.21 6.76 -12.72
C LYS A 147 2.56 6.04 -12.83
N GLN A 148 2.61 4.89 -13.48
CA GLN A 148 3.85 4.14 -13.72
C GLN A 148 4.76 4.87 -14.72
N GLU A 149 4.21 5.40 -15.81
CA GLU A 149 4.93 6.25 -16.77
C GLU A 149 5.53 7.48 -16.10
N MET A 150 4.76 8.17 -15.25
CA MET A 150 5.25 9.34 -14.50
C MET A 150 6.38 8.95 -13.52
N ARG A 151 6.25 7.81 -12.83
CA ARG A 151 7.30 7.26 -11.96
C ARG A 151 8.56 6.89 -12.75
N ALA A 152 8.39 6.23 -13.91
CA ALA A 152 9.49 5.86 -14.79
C ALA A 152 10.24 7.10 -15.31
N LYS A 153 9.50 8.13 -15.74
CA LYS A 153 10.07 9.43 -16.17
C LYS A 153 10.80 10.15 -15.03
N GLN A 154 10.25 10.08 -13.81
CA GLN A 154 10.87 10.67 -12.61
C GLN A 154 12.14 9.94 -12.20
N GLN A 155 12.19 8.61 -12.37
CA GLN A 155 13.37 7.78 -12.10
C GLN A 155 14.44 7.91 -13.19
N SER A 156 14.05 8.14 -14.45
CA SER A 156 14.98 8.31 -15.57
C SER A 156 15.59 9.71 -15.66
N GLY A 157 15.28 10.62 -14.72
CA GLY A 157 15.85 11.97 -14.68
C GLY A 157 15.51 12.87 -15.87
N LEU A 158 14.57 12.45 -16.72
CA LEU A 158 14.07 13.24 -17.85
C LEU A 158 13.18 14.36 -17.29
N ARG A 159 13.79 15.53 -17.04
CA ARG A 159 13.03 16.76 -16.79
C ARG A 159 12.47 17.27 -18.11
N TYR A 160 11.22 17.73 -18.06
CA TYR A 160 10.51 18.42 -19.14
C TYR A 160 11.31 19.62 -19.65
#